data_AF-A0A8D5JQQ1-F1
#
_entry.id   AF-A0A8D5JQQ1-F1
#
_cell.length_a   1.000
_cell.length_b   1.000
_cell.length_c   1.000
_cell.angle_alpha   90.00
_cell.angle_beta   90.00
_cell.angle_gamma   90.00
#
_symmetry.space_group_name_H-M   'P 1'
#
loop_
_entity.id
_entity.type
_entity.pdbx_description
1 polymer ?
#
loop_
_entity_poly.entity_id
_entity_poly.type
_entity_poly.pdbx_seq_one_letter_code
_entity_poly.pdbx_strand_id
1 'polypeptide(L)'
;MTKHDMNEKTGKTTETPTANIPRILVVTSKGHLTEPVMDYAISVAERLNRAIHAVYVNTLPFLPDGGVRARHFSRAVRESATIFKEKARQKPVFFSYTEESGKVGKVVHRLCHSAKRIDFIVIDKGIRRSEVTRKAPVPVFSVIYTQSKKGNPTYKKKHHFNNLNTGGFSMSAKKTRYAKRCLIFGLGSAALYAAVFTSSETVMEYYTRGGWYAILPVATVFAFSYFHGSFTSAFWSMLGIEGSQKAADELAEKREKSADTVEKRRDERPRAQVNA
;
A
#
# COMPACT_ATOMS: atom_id res chain seq x y z
N MET A 1 14.68 -73.58 -4.50
CA MET A 1 15.16 -72.85 -3.30
C MET A 1 16.43 -72.09 -3.65
N THR A 2 16.31 -70.89 -4.24
CA THR A 2 17.34 -69.83 -4.22
C THR A 2 16.66 -68.51 -4.59
N LYS A 3 16.93 -67.49 -3.77
CA LYS A 3 16.40 -66.12 -3.80
C LYS A 3 17.33 -65.19 -4.61
N HIS A 4 16.85 -63.95 -4.79
CA HIS A 4 17.57 -62.71 -5.17
C HIS A 4 17.79 -62.51 -6.67
N ASP A 5 17.53 -61.35 -7.28
CA ASP A 5 16.96 -60.09 -6.80
C ASP A 5 16.37 -59.30 -7.97
N MET A 6 15.37 -58.48 -7.65
CA MET A 6 14.87 -57.39 -8.46
C MET A 6 15.96 -56.35 -8.76
N ASN A 7 15.84 -55.66 -9.89
CA ASN A 7 15.64 -54.20 -9.97
C ASN A 7 16.33 -53.60 -11.21
N GLU A 8 15.64 -53.57 -12.35
CA GLU A 8 16.06 -52.75 -13.50
C GLU A 8 15.11 -51.57 -13.68
N LYS A 9 15.57 -50.43 -13.13
CA LYS A 9 15.34 -49.05 -13.56
C LYS A 9 13.97 -48.72 -14.17
N THR A 10 13.09 -48.24 -13.30
CA THR A 10 11.98 -47.37 -13.68
C THR A 10 12.53 -46.07 -14.30
N GLY A 11 12.28 -45.92 -15.60
CA GLY A 11 12.50 -44.68 -16.35
C GLY A 11 11.68 -43.54 -15.75
N LYS A 12 12.37 -42.67 -15.00
CA LYS A 12 11.82 -41.40 -14.52
C LYS A 12 12.08 -40.36 -15.61
N THR A 13 11.20 -40.32 -16.61
CA THR A 13 11.19 -39.25 -17.62
C THR A 13 10.87 -37.94 -16.91
N THR A 14 11.92 -37.29 -16.43
CA THR A 14 11.86 -35.95 -15.89
C THR A 14 11.89 -35.05 -17.10
N GLU A 15 10.72 -34.65 -17.58
CA GLU A 15 10.60 -33.61 -18.62
C GLU A 15 11.34 -32.36 -18.11
N THR A 16 12.56 -32.20 -18.58
CA THR A 16 13.36 -31.00 -18.43
C THR A 16 12.72 -29.94 -19.33
N PRO A 17 12.14 -28.86 -18.77
CA PRO A 17 11.63 -27.79 -19.60
C PRO A 17 12.83 -27.08 -20.22
N THR A 18 12.89 -27.13 -21.55
CA THR A 18 13.76 -26.36 -22.44
C THR A 18 14.20 -25.05 -21.79
N ALA A 19 15.52 -24.91 -21.63
CA ALA A 19 16.14 -23.95 -20.72
C ALA A 19 15.89 -22.46 -21.04
N ASN A 20 15.18 -22.13 -22.13
CA ASN A 20 15.11 -20.77 -22.67
C ASN A 20 13.70 -20.23 -22.96
N ILE A 21 12.63 -20.89 -22.49
CA ILE A 21 11.28 -20.31 -22.59
C ILE A 21 11.12 -19.20 -21.54
N PRO A 22 10.71 -17.97 -21.92
CA PRO A 22 10.53 -16.90 -20.97
C PRO A 22 9.41 -17.22 -19.99
N ARG A 23 9.56 -16.75 -18.75
CA ARG A 23 8.72 -17.16 -17.64
C ARG A 23 7.96 -16.00 -17.04
N ILE A 24 6.74 -16.27 -16.63
CA ILE A 24 5.93 -15.39 -15.80
C ILE A 24 6.15 -15.79 -14.35
N LEU A 25 6.59 -14.84 -13.54
CA LEU A 25 6.80 -15.07 -12.11
C LEU A 25 5.53 -14.73 -11.35
N VAL A 26 4.89 -15.73 -10.73
CA VAL A 26 3.69 -15.50 -9.91
C VAL A 26 4.07 -15.58 -8.44
N VAL A 27 3.91 -14.50 -7.70
CA VAL A 27 4.40 -14.38 -6.32
C VAL A 27 3.24 -14.27 -5.34
N THR A 28 3.26 -15.10 -4.30
CA THR A 28 2.35 -15.01 -3.17
C THR A 28 3.12 -15.04 -1.84
N SER A 29 2.65 -14.28 -0.87
CA SER A 29 3.13 -14.34 0.52
C SER A 29 2.26 -15.26 1.39
N LYS A 30 1.21 -15.85 0.81
CA LYS A 30 0.34 -16.82 1.49
C LYS A 30 0.79 -18.22 1.12
N GLY A 31 0.48 -19.19 1.99
CA GLY A 31 0.70 -20.61 1.68
C GLY A 31 -0.17 -21.13 0.53
N HIS A 32 -1.10 -20.33 0.00
CA HIS A 32 -1.95 -20.69 -1.13
C HIS A 32 -2.08 -19.53 -2.12
N LEU A 33 -2.23 -19.86 -3.40
CA LEU A 33 -2.75 -18.92 -4.39
C LEU A 33 -4.27 -18.97 -4.41
N THR A 34 -4.89 -17.82 -4.69
CA THR A 34 -6.34 -17.77 -4.91
C THR A 34 -6.66 -18.16 -6.35
N GLU A 35 -7.83 -18.77 -6.57
CA GLU A 35 -8.26 -19.22 -7.89
C GLU A 35 -8.21 -18.13 -8.97
N PRO A 36 -8.68 -16.88 -8.72
CA PRO A 36 -8.64 -15.84 -9.75
C PRO A 36 -7.22 -15.51 -10.21
N VAL A 37 -6.22 -15.62 -9.33
CA VAL A 37 -4.82 -15.38 -9.67
C VAL A 37 -4.25 -16.53 -10.49
N MET A 38 -4.61 -17.77 -10.16
CA MET A 38 -4.23 -18.95 -10.93
C MET A 38 -4.82 -18.87 -12.34
N ASP A 39 -6.11 -18.60 -12.46
CA ASP A 39 -6.82 -18.56 -13.75
C ASP A 39 -6.31 -17.41 -14.62
N TYR A 40 -6.03 -16.25 -14.01
CA TYR A 40 -5.37 -15.13 -14.69
C TYR A 40 -3.98 -15.51 -15.19
N ALA A 41 -3.13 -16.10 -14.34
CA ALA A 41 -1.77 -16.49 -14.71
C ALA A 41 -1.76 -17.50 -15.86
N ILE A 42 -2.65 -18.51 -15.82
CA ILE A 42 -2.80 -19.53 -16.87
C ILE A 42 -3.23 -18.89 -18.19
N SER A 43 -4.26 -18.04 -18.16
CA SER A 43 -4.80 -17.40 -19.36
C SER A 43 -3.77 -16.47 -20.02
N VAL A 44 -2.97 -15.78 -19.23
CA VAL A 44 -1.90 -14.91 -19.74
C VAL A 44 -0.73 -15.74 -20.28
N ALA A 45 -0.33 -16.81 -19.58
CA ALA A 45 0.75 -17.69 -20.01
C ALA A 45 0.44 -18.41 -21.33
N GLU A 46 -0.80 -18.88 -21.48
CA GLU A 46 -1.29 -19.49 -22.72
C GLU A 46 -1.22 -18.50 -23.90
N ARG A 47 -1.78 -17.29 -23.73
CA ARG A 47 -1.81 -16.27 -24.78
C ARG A 47 -0.43 -15.80 -25.22
N LEU A 48 0.52 -15.76 -24.30
CA LEU A 48 1.88 -15.27 -24.54
C LEU A 48 2.88 -16.40 -24.82
N ASN A 49 2.43 -17.66 -24.81
CA ASN A 49 3.27 -18.86 -24.91
C ASN A 49 4.47 -18.81 -23.95
N ARG A 50 4.18 -18.58 -22.66
CA ARG A 50 5.18 -18.46 -21.58
C ARG A 50 5.02 -19.57 -20.57
N ALA A 51 6.11 -19.93 -19.89
CA ALA A 51 6.05 -20.84 -18.75
C ALA A 51 5.69 -20.08 -17.46
N ILE A 52 5.03 -20.75 -16.53
CA ILE A 52 4.70 -20.19 -15.21
C ILE A 52 5.72 -20.68 -14.18
N HIS A 53 6.24 -19.75 -13.38
CA HIS A 53 7.01 -20.05 -12.18
C HIS A 53 6.31 -19.44 -10.96
N ALA A 54 5.69 -20.29 -10.14
CA ALA A 54 4.99 -19.88 -8.92
C ALA A 54 5.94 -19.86 -7.72
N VAL A 55 6.01 -18.73 -7.02
CA VAL A 55 6.88 -18.52 -5.87
C VAL A 55 6.03 -18.29 -4.63
N TYR A 56 6.23 -19.15 -3.64
CA TYR A 56 5.57 -19.05 -2.35
C TYR A 56 6.58 -18.54 -1.33
N VAL A 57 6.36 -17.33 -0.83
CA VAL A 57 7.29 -16.67 0.10
C VAL A 57 6.76 -16.75 1.53
N ASN A 58 7.47 -17.48 2.39
CA ASN A 58 7.23 -17.46 3.82
C ASN A 58 7.86 -16.18 4.42
N THR A 59 7.02 -15.19 4.72
CA THR A 59 7.44 -13.89 5.27
C THR A 59 7.72 -13.91 6.77
N LEU A 60 7.42 -15.01 7.47
CA LEU A 60 7.55 -15.14 8.93
C LEU A 60 8.41 -16.36 9.34
N PRO A 61 9.68 -16.45 8.92
CA PRO A 61 10.49 -17.63 9.22
C PRO A 61 11.06 -17.67 10.65
N PHE A 62 11.11 -16.53 11.36
CA PHE A 62 11.88 -16.38 12.61
C PHE A 62 11.05 -16.35 13.91
N LEU A 63 9.78 -16.74 13.88
CA LEU A 63 9.06 -16.91 15.15
C LEU A 63 9.51 -18.20 15.86
N PRO A 64 9.74 -18.15 17.19
CA PRO A 64 10.13 -19.31 17.99
C PRO A 64 8.93 -20.25 18.22
N ASP A 65 8.36 -20.76 17.13
CA ASP A 65 7.21 -21.67 17.13
C ASP A 65 7.63 -23.13 16.84
N GLY A 66 8.93 -23.46 17.02
CA GLY A 66 9.46 -24.79 16.71
C GLY A 66 9.29 -25.21 15.24
N GLY A 67 9.10 -24.25 14.33
CA GLY A 67 8.87 -24.51 12.90
C GLY A 67 7.46 -25.01 12.55
N VAL A 68 6.52 -25.05 13.49
CA VAL A 68 5.14 -25.52 13.24
C VAL A 68 4.47 -24.71 12.12
N ARG A 69 4.61 -23.38 12.14
CA ARG A 69 4.08 -22.51 11.07
C ARG A 69 4.73 -22.76 9.71
N ALA A 70 6.04 -23.03 9.68
CA ALA A 70 6.74 -23.35 8.45
C ALA A 70 6.23 -24.69 7.87
N ARG A 71 5.96 -25.69 8.72
CA ARG A 71 5.36 -26.97 8.28
C ARG A 71 3.95 -26.77 7.73
N HIS A 72 3.09 -26.01 8.41
CA HIS A 72 1.76 -25.68 7.91
C HIS A 72 1.81 -24.90 6.61
N PHE A 73 2.75 -23.96 6.49
CA PHE A 73 2.97 -23.21 5.25
C PHE A 73 3.36 -24.15 4.11
N SER A 74 4.41 -24.97 4.27
CA SER A 74 4.84 -25.92 3.24
C SER A 74 3.76 -26.93 2.87
N ARG A 75 2.94 -27.38 3.83
CA ARG A 75 1.78 -28.24 3.54
C ARG A 75 0.77 -27.51 2.65
N ALA A 76 0.38 -26.29 3.03
CA ALA A 76 -0.53 -25.47 2.24
C ALA A 76 0.03 -25.16 0.84
N VAL A 77 1.35 -24.93 0.72
CA VAL A 77 2.01 -24.69 -0.57
C VAL A 77 1.89 -25.91 -1.47
N ARG A 78 2.18 -27.11 -0.95
CA ARG A 78 2.05 -28.34 -1.74
C ARG A 78 0.62 -28.55 -2.22
N GLU A 79 -0.37 -28.37 -1.35
CA GLU A 79 -1.79 -28.46 -1.70
C GLU A 79 -2.18 -27.41 -2.75
N SER A 80 -1.71 -26.17 -2.62
CA SER A 80 -1.97 -25.13 -3.62
C SER A 80 -1.25 -25.39 -4.95
N ALA A 81 -0.03 -25.91 -4.91
CA ALA A 81 0.78 -26.18 -6.09
C ALA A 81 0.24 -27.38 -6.89
N THR A 82 -0.33 -28.39 -6.24
CA THR A 82 -1.01 -29.48 -6.94
C THR A 82 -2.25 -28.97 -7.65
N ILE A 83 -3.11 -28.18 -6.99
CA ILE A 83 -4.28 -27.56 -7.62
C ILE A 83 -3.87 -26.71 -8.83
N PHE A 84 -2.84 -25.88 -8.68
CA PHE A 84 -2.37 -25.03 -9.76
C PHE A 84 -1.77 -25.87 -10.90
N LYS A 85 -1.01 -26.93 -10.60
CA LYS A 85 -0.46 -27.83 -11.60
C LYS A 85 -1.56 -28.55 -12.39
N GLU A 86 -2.61 -29.02 -11.73
CA GLU A 86 -3.75 -29.66 -12.40
C GLU A 86 -4.52 -28.66 -13.28
N LYS A 87 -4.74 -27.42 -12.82
CA LYS A 87 -5.32 -26.36 -13.66
C LYS A 87 -4.43 -26.03 -14.86
N ALA A 88 -3.11 -25.98 -14.67
CA ALA A 88 -2.17 -25.70 -15.74
C ALA A 88 -2.13 -26.82 -16.78
N ARG A 89 -2.30 -28.09 -16.38
CA ARG A 89 -2.35 -29.26 -17.28
C ARG A 89 -3.53 -29.25 -18.25
N GLN A 90 -4.62 -28.57 -17.90
CA GLN A 90 -5.76 -28.40 -18.80
C GLN A 90 -5.41 -27.53 -20.02
N LYS A 91 -4.27 -26.83 -19.98
CA LYS A 91 -3.78 -25.95 -21.04
C LYS A 91 -2.33 -26.34 -21.41
N PRO A 92 -1.83 -25.94 -22.59
CA PRO A 92 -0.44 -26.23 -22.98
C PRO A 92 0.54 -25.27 -22.28
N VAL A 93 0.55 -25.22 -20.94
CA VAL A 93 1.37 -24.29 -20.15
C VAL A 93 2.31 -25.05 -19.22
N PHE A 94 3.62 -24.80 -19.34
CA PHE A 94 4.62 -25.35 -18.42
C PHE A 94 4.52 -24.71 -17.04
N PHE A 95 4.40 -25.53 -15.99
CA PHE A 95 4.28 -25.07 -14.62
C PHE A 95 5.46 -25.56 -13.75
N SER A 96 6.03 -24.65 -12.97
CA SER A 96 7.03 -24.94 -11.94
C SER A 96 6.76 -24.09 -10.70
N TYR A 97 7.14 -24.58 -9.52
CA TYR A 97 7.00 -23.82 -8.28
C TYR A 97 8.25 -23.88 -7.41
N THR A 98 8.42 -22.90 -6.54
CA THR A 98 9.51 -22.86 -5.54
C THR A 98 9.02 -22.25 -4.23
N GLU A 99 9.43 -22.86 -3.12
CA GLU A 99 9.22 -22.36 -1.77
C GLU A 99 10.43 -21.56 -1.32
N GLU A 100 10.22 -20.33 -0.88
CA GLU A 100 11.27 -19.44 -0.44
C GLU A 100 10.91 -18.79 0.90
N SER A 101 11.93 -18.40 1.66
CA SER A 101 11.71 -17.72 2.94
C SER A 101 12.38 -16.35 2.98
N GLY A 102 11.73 -15.38 3.63
CA GLY A 102 12.25 -14.04 3.85
C GLY A 102 11.36 -12.93 3.31
N LYS A 103 11.95 -11.75 3.11
CA LYS A 103 11.24 -10.56 2.62
C LYS A 103 10.96 -10.69 1.12
N VAL A 104 9.72 -10.47 0.71
CA VAL A 104 9.26 -10.65 -0.68
C VAL A 104 10.15 -9.89 -1.65
N GLY A 105 10.45 -8.61 -1.39
CA GLY A 105 11.30 -7.83 -2.30
C GLY A 105 12.72 -8.37 -2.45
N LYS A 106 13.30 -9.00 -1.41
CA LYS A 106 14.64 -9.62 -1.50
C LYS A 106 14.60 -10.93 -2.27
N VAL A 107 13.58 -11.75 -2.04
CA VAL A 107 13.38 -13.03 -2.73
C VAL A 107 13.17 -12.79 -4.23
N VAL A 108 12.28 -11.85 -4.59
CA VAL A 108 12.04 -11.50 -5.99
C VAL A 108 13.32 -10.98 -6.66
N HIS A 109 14.05 -10.08 -6.00
CA HIS A 109 15.33 -9.60 -6.52
C HIS A 109 16.29 -10.77 -6.82
N ARG A 110 16.48 -11.68 -5.87
CA ARG A 110 17.36 -12.84 -6.05
C ARG A 110 16.87 -13.74 -7.19
N LEU A 111 15.57 -14.04 -7.27
CA LEU A 111 15.02 -14.90 -8.31
C LEU A 111 15.12 -14.28 -9.71
N CYS A 112 14.93 -12.97 -9.84
CA CYS A 112 15.10 -12.27 -11.12
C CYS A 112 16.53 -12.32 -11.65
N HIS A 113 17.53 -12.40 -10.77
CA HIS A 113 18.95 -12.49 -11.15
C HIS A 113 19.46 -13.93 -11.26
N SER A 114 18.89 -14.85 -10.47
CA SER A 114 19.33 -16.24 -10.35
C SER A 114 18.67 -17.18 -11.36
N ALA A 115 17.40 -16.93 -11.71
CA ALA A 115 16.59 -17.90 -12.41
C ALA A 115 15.93 -17.29 -13.65
N LYS A 116 16.52 -17.56 -14.81
CA LYS A 116 15.87 -17.63 -16.13
C LYS A 116 15.26 -16.31 -16.61
N ARG A 117 15.06 -16.19 -17.92
CA ARG A 117 14.49 -14.99 -18.53
C ARG A 117 13.04 -14.80 -18.04
N ILE A 118 12.84 -13.93 -17.05
CA ILE A 118 11.53 -13.54 -16.53
C ILE A 118 11.06 -12.32 -17.32
N ASP A 119 9.86 -12.37 -17.90
CA ASP A 119 9.32 -11.24 -18.66
C ASP A 119 8.62 -10.23 -17.73
N PHE A 120 7.83 -10.72 -16.78
CA PHE A 120 7.11 -9.89 -15.82
C PHE A 120 6.66 -10.69 -14.60
N ILE A 121 6.22 -9.95 -13.58
CA ILE A 121 5.82 -10.48 -12.27
C ILE A 121 4.34 -10.22 -12.05
N VAL A 122 3.63 -11.25 -11.60
CA VAL A 122 2.24 -11.17 -11.14
C VAL A 122 2.20 -11.36 -9.63
N ILE A 123 1.62 -10.42 -8.90
CA ILE A 123 1.51 -10.46 -7.43
C ILE A 123 0.08 -10.76 -6.98
N ASP A 124 -0.06 -11.68 -6.01
CA ASP A 124 -1.33 -11.90 -5.31
C ASP A 124 -1.64 -10.75 -4.34
N LYS A 125 -2.93 -10.63 -4.01
CA LYS A 125 -3.46 -9.70 -3.02
C LYS A 125 -2.81 -9.95 -1.65
N GLY A 126 -2.05 -8.97 -1.16
CA GLY A 126 -1.37 -9.02 0.13
C GLY A 126 0.08 -8.57 0.04
N ILE A 127 0.67 -8.63 -1.15
CA ILE A 127 2.00 -8.09 -1.42
C ILE A 127 1.87 -6.63 -1.85
N ARG A 128 2.68 -5.75 -1.25
CA ARG A 128 2.74 -4.34 -1.65
C ARG A 128 3.52 -4.22 -2.95
N ARG A 129 2.86 -3.76 -4.02
CA ARG A 129 3.48 -3.53 -5.34
C ARG A 129 4.76 -2.69 -5.23
N SER A 130 4.76 -1.64 -4.41
CA SER A 130 5.91 -0.76 -4.21
C SER A 130 7.15 -1.47 -3.62
N GLU A 131 6.98 -2.53 -2.82
CA GLU A 131 8.11 -3.31 -2.30
C GLU A 131 8.80 -4.10 -3.41
N VAL A 132 8.01 -4.66 -4.34
CA VAL A 132 8.49 -5.48 -5.44
C VAL A 132 9.04 -4.62 -6.56
N THR A 133 8.32 -3.58 -6.98
CA THR A 133 8.73 -2.70 -8.09
C THR A 133 10.05 -1.97 -7.82
N ARG A 134 10.36 -1.63 -6.55
CA ARG A 134 11.65 -1.02 -6.21
C ARG A 134 12.88 -1.91 -6.44
N LYS A 135 12.68 -3.23 -6.53
CA LYS A 135 13.77 -4.22 -6.59
C LYS A 135 13.67 -5.17 -7.77
N ALA A 136 12.57 -5.13 -8.51
CA ALA A 136 12.36 -5.97 -9.67
C ALA A 136 12.86 -5.22 -10.93
N PRO A 137 13.69 -5.85 -11.77
CA PRO A 137 14.11 -5.27 -13.06
C PRO A 137 13.01 -5.35 -14.13
N VAL A 138 11.88 -6.00 -13.83
CA VAL A 138 10.80 -6.35 -14.76
C VAL A 138 9.47 -5.75 -14.30
N PRO A 139 8.51 -5.53 -15.21
CA PRO A 139 7.21 -4.95 -14.86
C PRO A 139 6.45 -5.86 -13.88
N VAL A 140 5.74 -5.21 -12.94
CA VAL A 140 4.99 -5.88 -11.87
C VAL A 140 3.50 -5.54 -11.99
N PHE A 141 2.68 -6.58 -12.09
CA PHE A 141 1.22 -6.51 -12.22
C PHE A 141 0.55 -7.11 -10.98
N SER A 142 -0.42 -6.38 -10.41
CA SER A 142 -1.25 -6.87 -9.32
C SER A 142 -2.59 -7.36 -9.85
N VAL A 143 -2.98 -8.59 -9.52
CA VAL A 143 -4.31 -9.09 -9.85
C VAL A 143 -5.30 -8.56 -8.82
N ILE A 144 -6.24 -7.74 -9.28
CA ILE A 144 -7.32 -7.22 -8.45
C ILE A 144 -8.56 -8.07 -8.70
N TYR A 145 -8.96 -8.84 -7.68
CA TYR A 145 -10.22 -9.56 -7.69
C TYR A 145 -11.06 -9.16 -6.48
N THR A 146 -12.34 -8.94 -6.72
CA THR A 146 -13.34 -8.80 -5.66
C THR A 146 -13.77 -10.20 -5.26
N GLN A 147 -13.45 -10.64 -4.05
CA GLN A 147 -14.08 -11.86 -3.55
C GLN A 147 -15.56 -11.57 -3.33
N SER A 148 -16.42 -12.12 -4.19
CA SER A 148 -17.86 -12.09 -4.00
C SER A 148 -18.17 -12.91 -2.75
N LYS A 149 -18.32 -12.23 -1.61
CA LYS A 149 -18.72 -12.87 -0.36
C LYS A 149 -20.20 -13.26 -0.46
N LYS A 150 -20.49 -14.47 -0.94
CA LYS A 150 -21.69 -15.20 -0.49
C LYS A 150 -21.38 -15.76 0.90
N GLY A 151 -21.59 -14.95 1.95
CA GLY A 151 -21.37 -15.37 3.33
C GLY A 151 -21.65 -14.27 4.35
N ASN A 152 -22.54 -14.57 5.30
CA ASN A 152 -23.10 -13.68 6.31
C ASN A 152 -22.07 -12.77 7.03
N PRO A 153 -22.44 -11.52 7.39
CA PRO A 153 -21.54 -10.58 8.03
C PRO A 153 -21.54 -10.78 9.55
N THR A 154 -20.76 -11.73 10.06
CA THR A 154 -20.47 -11.80 11.50
C THR A 154 -18.96 -11.77 11.76
N TYR A 155 -18.63 -10.95 12.76
CA TYR A 155 -17.33 -10.79 13.40
C TYR A 155 -16.29 -9.85 12.75
N LYS A 156 -16.37 -8.56 13.12
CA LYS A 156 -15.32 -7.55 12.91
C LYS A 156 -14.24 -7.69 13.99
N LYS A 157 -13.14 -8.38 13.68
CA LYS A 157 -11.90 -8.24 14.47
C LYS A 157 -11.14 -7.01 13.98
N LYS A 158 -11.06 -5.98 14.82
CA LYS A 158 -10.25 -4.77 14.58
C LYS A 158 -8.77 -5.15 14.67
N HIS A 159 -8.08 -5.22 13.54
CA HIS A 159 -6.64 -5.03 13.50
C HIS A 159 -6.35 -3.72 12.78
N HIS A 160 -5.88 -2.74 13.55
CA HIS A 160 -5.31 -1.49 13.02
C HIS A 160 -4.00 -1.84 12.30
N PHE A 161 -4.03 -1.89 10.97
CA PHE A 161 -2.83 -1.83 10.16
C PHE A 161 -2.93 -0.60 9.25
N ASN A 162 -2.03 0.35 9.46
CA ASN A 162 -1.91 1.56 8.65
C ASN A 162 -1.53 1.17 7.21
N ASN A 163 -2.52 1.20 6.32
CA ASN A 163 -2.30 1.13 4.88
C ASN A 163 -2.22 2.55 4.33
N LEU A 164 -0.98 3.02 4.11
CA LEU A 164 -0.74 4.08 3.16
C LEU A 164 -0.84 3.54 1.73
N ASN A 165 -1.68 4.25 0.97
CA ASN A 165 -1.61 4.53 -0.47
C ASN A 165 -1.57 3.35 -1.44
N THR A 166 -2.70 3.11 -2.11
CA THR A 166 -2.80 3.07 -3.58
C THR A 166 -4.26 3.29 -3.96
N GLY A 167 -4.49 4.18 -4.93
CA GLY A 167 -5.80 4.61 -5.41
C GLY A 167 -6.70 3.44 -5.84
N GLY A 168 -7.97 3.55 -5.47
CA GLY A 168 -9.03 2.61 -5.78
C GLY A 168 -10.29 3.10 -5.10
N PHE A 169 -11.19 3.66 -5.90
CA PHE A 169 -12.46 4.25 -5.48
C PHE A 169 -13.25 3.29 -4.57
N SER A 170 -13.26 3.60 -3.26
CA SER A 170 -14.26 3.09 -2.32
C SER A 170 -14.92 4.31 -1.66
N MET A 171 -15.86 4.89 -2.40
CA MET A 171 -16.50 6.18 -2.11
C MET A 171 -17.71 6.13 -1.16
N SER A 172 -17.92 5.04 -0.40
CA SER A 172 -19.13 4.93 0.43
C SER A 172 -18.87 5.05 1.94
N ALA A 173 -17.81 4.44 2.48
CA ALA A 173 -17.58 4.45 3.93
C ALA A 173 -16.82 5.67 4.46
N LYS A 174 -16.11 6.41 3.59
CA LYS A 174 -15.37 7.64 3.99
C LYS A 174 -16.25 8.89 3.98
N LYS A 175 -17.21 9.00 3.06
CA LYS A 175 -18.11 10.16 2.93
C LYS A 175 -18.88 10.44 4.23
N THR A 176 -19.32 9.38 4.94
CA THR A 176 -20.05 9.51 6.21
C THR A 176 -19.19 9.97 7.38
N ARG A 177 -17.87 9.66 7.39
CA ARG A 177 -16.97 10.12 8.45
C ARG A 177 -16.63 11.60 8.30
N TYR A 178 -16.39 12.06 7.07
CA TYR A 178 -16.09 13.47 6.80
C TYR A 178 -17.35 14.33 6.92
N ALA A 179 -18.51 13.84 6.46
CA ALA A 179 -19.80 14.51 6.66
C ALA A 179 -20.14 14.72 8.15
N LYS A 180 -19.90 13.72 9.01
CA LYS A 180 -20.09 13.86 10.46
C LYS A 180 -19.17 14.90 11.08
N ARG A 181 -17.91 14.99 10.64
CA ARG A 181 -16.98 16.04 11.11
C ARG A 181 -17.43 17.42 10.62
N CYS A 182 -17.81 17.56 9.36
CA CYS A 182 -18.40 18.79 8.82
C CYS A 182 -19.63 19.24 9.60
N LEU A 183 -20.52 18.30 9.94
CA LEU A 183 -21.76 18.59 10.66
C LEU A 183 -21.48 19.00 12.11
N ILE A 184 -20.53 18.35 12.80
CA ILE A 184 -20.12 18.74 14.16
C ILE A 184 -19.42 20.10 14.18
N PHE A 185 -18.51 20.37 13.24
CA PHE A 185 -17.83 21.68 13.17
C PHE A 185 -18.75 22.79 12.67
N GLY A 186 -19.70 22.48 11.79
CA GLY A 186 -20.76 23.39 11.35
C GLY A 186 -21.73 23.74 12.48
N LEU A 187 -22.20 22.73 13.24
CA LEU A 187 -23.04 22.95 14.43
C LEU A 187 -22.26 23.72 15.50
N GLY A 188 -20.98 23.41 15.69
CA GLY A 188 -20.10 24.13 16.62
C GLY A 188 -19.92 25.59 16.25
N SER A 189 -19.74 25.89 14.95
CA SER A 189 -19.65 27.27 14.46
C SER A 189 -20.98 28.03 14.61
N ALA A 190 -22.10 27.37 14.31
CA ALA A 190 -23.43 27.94 14.48
C ALA A 190 -23.77 28.21 15.95
N ALA A 191 -23.42 27.30 16.85
CA ALA A 191 -23.58 27.48 18.29
C ALA A 191 -22.70 28.60 18.83
N LEU A 192 -21.47 28.75 18.33
CA LEU A 192 -20.58 29.85 18.69
C LEU A 192 -21.13 31.21 18.22
N TYR A 193 -21.68 31.27 17.00
CA TYR A 193 -22.32 32.48 16.47
C TYR A 193 -23.58 32.85 17.27
N ALA A 194 -24.40 31.85 17.60
CA ALA A 194 -25.58 32.05 18.44
C ALA A 194 -25.18 32.56 19.82
N ALA A 195 -24.22 31.93 20.50
CA ALA A 195 -23.79 32.35 21.83
C ALA A 195 -23.31 33.82 21.91
N VAL A 196 -22.61 34.29 20.87
CA VAL A 196 -22.18 35.69 20.75
C VAL A 196 -23.38 36.62 20.53
N PHE A 197 -24.37 36.20 19.72
CA PHE A 197 -25.52 37.05 19.38
C PHE A 197 -26.55 37.13 20.52
N THR A 198 -26.82 36.02 21.21
CA THR A 198 -27.78 35.98 22.34
C THR A 198 -27.21 36.62 23.62
N SER A 199 -25.89 36.76 23.73
CA SER A 199 -25.21 37.35 24.89
C SER A 199 -24.55 38.69 24.55
N SER A 200 -25.00 39.38 23.50
CA SER A 200 -24.36 40.59 22.97
C SER A 200 -24.25 41.73 23.99
N GLU A 201 -25.25 41.92 24.84
CA GLU A 201 -25.22 42.91 25.92
C GLU A 201 -24.20 42.55 27.02
N THR A 202 -24.14 41.27 27.41
CA THR A 202 -23.22 40.77 28.44
C THR A 202 -21.78 40.74 27.93
N VAL A 203 -21.57 40.38 26.67
CA VAL A 203 -20.26 40.37 26.00
C VAL A 203 -19.70 41.77 25.90
N MET A 204 -20.52 42.76 25.52
CA MET A 204 -20.09 44.15 25.51
C MET A 204 -19.70 44.63 26.91
N GLU A 205 -20.48 44.32 27.94
CA GLU A 205 -20.15 44.69 29.32
C GLU A 205 -18.82 44.10 29.80
N TYR A 206 -18.55 42.81 29.50
CA TYR A 206 -17.27 42.18 29.82
C TYR A 206 -16.11 42.70 28.95
N TYR A 207 -16.34 43.02 27.67
CA TYR A 207 -15.29 43.50 26.77
C TYR A 207 -14.89 44.95 27.08
N THR A 208 -15.80 45.76 27.63
CA THR A 208 -15.52 47.15 28.02
C THR A 208 -14.99 47.32 29.44
N ARG A 209 -15.09 46.31 30.31
CA ARG A 209 -14.60 46.36 31.71
C ARG A 209 -13.08 46.43 31.85
N GLY A 210 -12.31 46.19 30.78
CA GLY A 210 -10.84 46.27 30.79
C GLY A 210 -10.16 45.22 31.69
N GLY A 211 -8.82 45.16 31.66
CA GLY A 211 -8.04 44.18 32.42
C GLY A 211 -7.96 42.80 31.76
N TRP A 212 -8.07 41.71 32.53
CA TRP A 212 -7.99 40.34 32.00
C TRP A 212 -9.10 40.01 30.99
N TYR A 213 -10.22 40.73 31.06
CA TYR A 213 -11.35 40.58 30.14
C TYR A 213 -11.07 41.12 28.72
N ALA A 214 -10.02 41.94 28.53
CA ALA A 214 -9.57 42.39 27.21
C ALA A 214 -8.96 41.24 26.36
N ILE A 215 -8.64 40.09 26.97
CA ILE A 215 -8.18 38.89 26.27
C ILE A 215 -9.35 38.18 25.56
N LEU A 216 -10.59 38.37 26.02
CA LEU A 216 -11.76 37.70 25.47
C LEU A 216 -12.05 38.03 23.99
N PRO A 217 -11.99 39.30 23.51
CA PRO A 217 -12.15 39.60 22.09
C PRO A 217 -11.03 38.99 21.23
N VAL A 218 -9.80 38.90 21.76
CA VAL A 218 -8.69 38.24 21.08
C VAL A 218 -8.97 36.73 20.97
N ALA A 219 -9.37 36.11 22.07
CA ALA A 219 -9.70 34.68 22.13
C ALA A 219 -10.87 34.30 21.22
N THR A 220 -11.89 35.15 21.10
CA THR A 220 -13.03 34.89 20.19
C THR A 220 -12.63 34.96 18.72
N VAL A 221 -11.78 35.90 18.31
CA VAL A 221 -11.25 35.94 16.94
C VAL A 221 -10.43 34.69 16.62
N PHE A 222 -9.60 34.21 17.56
CA PHE A 222 -8.85 32.96 17.38
C PHE A 222 -9.76 31.73 17.31
N ALA A 223 -10.75 31.64 18.19
CA ALA A 223 -11.73 30.56 18.15
C ALA A 223 -12.49 30.56 16.81
N PHE A 224 -12.95 31.73 16.36
CA PHE A 224 -13.64 31.88 15.09
C PHE A 224 -12.76 31.45 13.91
N SER A 225 -11.50 31.88 13.90
CA SER A 225 -10.52 31.49 12.88
C SER A 225 -10.28 29.97 12.84
N TYR A 226 -10.18 29.34 14.02
CA TYR A 226 -10.00 27.89 14.13
C TYR A 226 -11.22 27.11 13.62
N PHE A 227 -12.42 27.48 14.07
CA PHE A 227 -13.65 26.81 13.64
C PHE A 227 -13.94 27.04 12.15
N HIS A 228 -13.75 28.25 11.64
CA HIS A 228 -13.94 28.58 10.23
C HIS A 228 -12.92 27.91 9.31
N GLY A 229 -11.64 27.86 9.71
CA GLY A 229 -10.59 27.15 8.97
C GLY A 229 -10.81 25.64 8.93
N SER A 230 -11.19 25.05 10.07
CA SER A 230 -11.55 23.63 10.16
C SER A 230 -12.78 23.29 9.30
N PHE A 231 -13.82 24.13 9.34
CA PHE A 231 -15.00 24.00 8.49
C PHE A 231 -14.65 24.06 7.01
N THR A 232 -13.85 25.05 6.60
CA THR A 232 -13.44 25.25 5.21
C THR A 232 -12.69 24.03 4.68
N SER A 233 -11.71 23.51 5.45
CA SER A 233 -10.99 22.29 5.07
C SER A 233 -11.91 21.07 4.88
N ALA A 234 -12.88 20.89 5.78
CA ALA A 234 -13.84 19.81 5.71
C ALA A 234 -14.86 19.99 4.56
N PHE A 235 -15.24 21.23 4.25
CA PHE A 235 -16.12 21.60 3.14
C PHE A 235 -15.49 21.29 1.78
N TRP A 236 -14.24 21.71 1.56
CA TRP A 236 -13.49 21.38 0.34
C TRP A 236 -13.25 19.87 0.20
N SER A 237 -12.92 19.17 1.30
CA SER A 237 -12.83 17.70 1.31
C SER A 237 -14.17 17.02 1.00
N MET A 238 -15.31 17.61 1.38
CA MET A 238 -16.64 17.06 1.06
C MET A 238 -16.99 17.22 -0.43
N LEU A 239 -16.56 18.32 -1.05
CA LEU A 239 -16.71 18.57 -2.49
C LEU A 239 -15.75 17.73 -3.36
N GLY A 240 -14.85 16.96 -2.74
CA GLY A 240 -13.91 16.08 -3.45
C GLY A 240 -12.73 16.81 -4.09
N ILE A 241 -12.61 18.12 -3.88
CA ILE A 241 -11.43 18.92 -4.21
C ILE A 241 -10.48 18.76 -3.03
N GLU A 242 -9.94 17.56 -2.88
CA GLU A 242 -8.91 17.29 -1.89
C GLU A 242 -7.57 17.64 -2.54
N GLY A 243 -7.10 18.88 -2.30
CA GLY A 243 -5.75 19.28 -2.66
C GLY A 243 -4.77 18.28 -2.05
N SER A 244 -4.02 17.59 -2.90
CA SER A 244 -3.05 16.58 -2.50
C SER A 244 -2.18 17.15 -1.38
N GLN A 245 -2.27 16.60 -0.16
CA GLN A 245 -1.44 17.03 0.97
C GLN A 245 0.04 17.00 0.62
N LYS A 246 0.44 16.12 -0.32
CA LYS A 246 1.79 16.12 -0.88
C LYS A 246 2.18 17.42 -1.57
N ALA A 247 1.26 18.06 -2.28
CA ALA A 247 1.54 19.34 -2.93
C ALA A 247 1.65 20.47 -1.92
N ALA A 248 0.89 20.43 -0.81
CA ALA A 248 0.98 21.41 0.26
C ALA A 248 2.26 21.25 1.08
N ASP A 249 2.64 20.00 1.40
CA ASP A 249 3.89 19.68 2.09
C ASP A 249 5.12 19.97 1.21
N GLU A 250 5.04 19.69 -0.10
CA GLU A 250 6.09 20.02 -1.07
C GLU A 250 6.21 21.53 -1.30
N LEU A 251 5.10 22.29 -1.26
CA LEU A 251 5.13 23.76 -1.27
C LEU A 251 5.65 24.36 0.04
N ALA A 252 5.37 23.74 1.18
CA ALA A 252 5.91 24.14 2.48
C ALA A 252 7.42 23.86 2.55
N GLU A 253 7.86 22.68 2.14
CA GLU A 253 9.28 22.29 2.09
C GLU A 253 10.05 23.13 1.06
N LYS A 254 9.43 23.49 -0.07
CA LYS A 254 10.03 24.39 -1.07
C LYS A 254 10.15 25.83 -0.57
N ARG A 255 9.21 26.30 0.27
CA ARG A 255 9.27 27.62 0.93
C ARG A 255 10.31 27.68 2.05
N GLU A 256 10.47 26.59 2.81
CA GLU A 256 11.52 26.47 3.84
C GLU A 256 12.92 26.45 3.20
N LYS A 257 13.10 25.66 2.13
CA LYS A 257 14.38 25.60 1.39
C LYS A 257 14.74 26.91 0.68
N SER A 258 13.75 27.66 0.19
CA SER A 258 14.00 28.97 -0.43
C SER A 258 14.23 30.10 0.58
N ALA A 259 13.78 29.95 1.82
CA ALA A 259 14.13 30.85 2.92
C ALA A 259 15.57 30.59 3.45
N ASP A 260 16.01 29.33 3.47
CA ASP A 260 17.38 28.96 3.89
C ASP A 260 18.44 29.23 2.78
N THR A 261 18.00 29.32 1.52
CA THR A 261 18.83 29.74 0.38
C THR A 261 18.66 31.25 0.08
N VAL A 262 18.44 32.09 1.10
CA VAL A 262 18.75 33.53 0.96
C VAL A 262 20.25 33.69 1.14
N GLU A 263 20.93 33.31 0.06
CA GLU A 263 22.36 33.37 -0.10
C GLU A 263 22.85 34.81 0.13
N LYS A 264 23.84 34.92 1.02
CA LYS A 264 24.67 36.08 1.33
C LYS A 264 24.92 36.93 0.08
N ARG A 265 24.15 38.02 -0.08
CA ARG A 265 24.31 39.03 -1.13
C ARG A 265 25.78 39.48 -1.12
N ARG A 266 26.56 39.10 -2.14
CA ARG A 266 27.91 39.64 -2.32
C ARG A 266 27.75 41.10 -2.71
N ASP A 267 28.26 41.99 -1.86
CA ASP A 267 28.37 43.42 -2.17
C ASP A 267 29.35 43.58 -3.35
N GLU A 268 28.83 43.74 -4.55
CA GLU A 268 29.60 44.10 -5.76
C GLU A 268 29.86 45.61 -5.82
N ARG A 269 30.22 46.24 -4.69
CA ARG A 269 30.65 47.64 -4.72
C ARG A 269 32.16 47.67 -5.05
N PRO A 270 32.57 48.29 -6.17
CA PRO A 270 33.98 48.43 -6.48
C PRO A 270 34.63 49.30 -5.41
N ARG A 271 35.61 48.74 -4.68
CA ARG A 271 36.46 49.54 -3.78
C ARG A 271 37.36 50.40 -4.66
N ALA A 272 37.16 51.71 -4.62
CA ALA A 272 38.12 52.67 -5.14
C ALA A 272 39.47 52.45 -4.44
N GLN A 273 40.46 51.99 -5.20
CA GLN A 273 41.85 51.98 -4.74
C GLN A 273 42.42 53.37 -5.02
N VAL A 274 42.74 54.09 -3.94
CA VAL A 274 43.55 55.31 -3.98
C VAL A 274 45.01 54.87 -4.05
N ASN A 275 45.65 55.15 -5.19
CA ASN A 275 47.10 55.04 -5.33
C ASN A 275 47.75 56.28 -4.69
N ALA A 276 48.69 56.05 -3.77
CA ALA A 276 49.65 57.01 -3.28
C ALA A 276 51.05 56.42 -3.41
#